data_AF-A0A8J4RA99-F1
#
_entry.id   AF-A0A8J4RA99-F1
#
_cell.length_a   1.000
_cell.length_b   1.000
_cell.length_c   1.000
_cell.angle_alpha   90.00
_cell.angle_beta   90.00
_cell.angle_gamma   90.00
#
_symmetry.space_group_name_H-M   'P 1'
#
loop_
_entity.id
_entity.type
_entity.pdbx_description
1 polymer ?
#
loop_
_entity_poly.entity_id
_entity_poly.type
_entity_poly.pdbx_seq_one_letter_code
_entity_poly.pdbx_strand_id
1 'polypeptide(L)'
;MKKGTEGVMPSEREVFSLSGPVHLTAVDWNNIHQRRSIAASLVQGVYILERDRQQNRHGSQALALPWWDYFHFQLNHMLIDDDDLSIFGAIYEYKYPSAPNIPQYVIAFRGTITKSDTRLQDLKLDLQCVRNNLHQSSRFQLAMHYIHNIVASSKGASVWLAGHSLGSAMALLAGKNMAKIGYFLETYLLNPPFLSIPIEGGFKDERVKLGIRFASSVVKAGLSLTVNGSQHHKAQSHDPFVVLSAWVPYLFVNPADPICSEYIGYFEHRKKMEEIGVGKLEKVATRNSMRNLLSSALRMDSGPKDYPIQPPKSVEAE
;
A
#
# COMPACT_ATOMS: atom_id res chain seq x y z
N MET A 1 -47.24 11.60 13.19
CA MET A 1 -46.41 10.44 13.62
C MET A 1 -45.04 10.55 12.97
N LYS A 2 -44.00 10.85 13.76
CA LYS A 2 -42.62 10.83 13.28
C LYS A 2 -42.24 9.37 13.02
N LYS A 3 -41.92 9.03 11.78
CA LYS A 3 -41.31 7.74 11.42
C LYS A 3 -39.96 7.70 12.13
N GLY A 4 -39.82 6.83 13.14
CA GLY A 4 -38.54 6.58 13.78
C GLY A 4 -37.57 6.07 12.71
N THR A 5 -36.43 6.75 12.57
CA THR A 5 -35.28 6.20 11.86
C THR A 5 -34.80 4.99 12.65
N GLU A 6 -35.23 3.79 12.25
CA GLU A 6 -34.58 2.54 12.68
C GLU A 6 -33.10 2.65 12.27
N GLY A 7 -32.22 2.83 13.26
CA GLY A 7 -30.79 2.87 13.05
C GLY A 7 -30.33 1.53 12.48
N VAL A 8 -29.59 1.56 11.37
CA VAL A 8 -28.99 0.36 10.81
C VAL A 8 -28.03 -0.23 11.85
N MET A 9 -28.31 -1.47 12.28
CA MET A 9 -27.46 -2.18 13.24
C MET A 9 -26.02 -2.28 12.69
N PRO A 10 -25.00 -1.93 13.49
CA PRO A 10 -23.61 -2.05 13.07
C PRO A 10 -23.24 -3.49 12.75
N SER A 11 -22.47 -3.70 11.68
CA SER A 11 -21.85 -5.01 11.41
C SER A 11 -20.83 -5.34 12.50
N GLU A 12 -20.63 -6.64 12.80
CA GLU A 12 -19.57 -7.10 13.72
C GLU A 12 -18.18 -6.54 13.38
N ARG A 13 -17.90 -6.32 12.08
CA ARG A 13 -16.63 -5.74 11.58
C ARG A 13 -16.42 -4.28 11.97
N GLU A 14 -17.48 -3.58 12.36
CA GLU A 14 -17.43 -2.18 12.80
C GLU A 14 -17.17 -2.08 14.30
N VAL A 15 -17.46 -3.14 15.05
CA VAL A 15 -17.37 -3.16 16.50
C VAL A 15 -16.01 -3.71 16.92
N PHE A 16 -15.18 -2.84 17.51
CA PHE A 16 -13.83 -3.20 17.94
C PHE A 16 -13.80 -4.37 18.93
N SER A 17 -14.73 -4.46 19.87
CA SER A 17 -14.76 -5.57 20.83
C SER A 17 -15.08 -6.93 20.21
N LEU A 18 -15.59 -6.96 18.98
CA LEU A 18 -15.95 -8.20 18.27
C LEU A 18 -14.89 -8.58 17.22
N SER A 19 -14.33 -7.59 16.51
CA SER A 19 -13.41 -7.83 15.39
C SER A 19 -11.99 -7.28 15.59
N GLY A 20 -11.77 -6.46 16.62
CA GLY A 20 -10.46 -5.92 16.96
C GLY A 20 -9.58 -6.95 17.67
N PRO A 21 -8.25 -6.76 17.69
CA PRO A 21 -7.34 -7.70 18.33
C PRO A 21 -7.26 -7.44 19.85
N VAL A 22 -8.39 -7.67 20.54
CA VAL A 22 -8.58 -7.44 21.98
C VAL A 22 -7.68 -8.31 22.88
N HIS A 23 -7.03 -9.33 22.31
CA HIS A 23 -6.04 -10.13 23.03
C HIS A 23 -4.69 -9.41 23.20
N LEU A 24 -4.44 -8.31 22.46
CA LEU A 24 -3.19 -7.54 22.51
C LEU A 24 -3.20 -6.50 23.65
N THR A 25 -3.33 -6.94 24.89
CA THR A 25 -3.38 -6.05 26.07
C THR A 25 -2.02 -5.47 26.45
N ALA A 26 -0.92 -6.18 26.15
CA ALA A 26 0.45 -5.71 26.29
C ALA A 26 1.18 -5.87 24.95
N VAL A 27 1.42 -4.74 24.27
CA VAL A 27 2.02 -4.73 22.94
C VAL A 27 3.53 -4.94 23.03
N ASP A 28 4.01 -5.99 22.38
CA ASP A 28 5.43 -6.15 22.03
C ASP A 28 5.70 -5.44 20.70
N TRP A 29 6.29 -4.24 20.80
CA TRP A 29 6.67 -3.41 19.65
C TRP A 29 7.84 -3.97 18.84
N ASN A 30 8.48 -5.06 19.27
CA ASN A 30 9.46 -5.78 18.45
C ASN A 30 8.82 -6.90 17.64
N ASN A 31 7.58 -7.31 17.95
CA ASN A 31 6.88 -8.36 17.25
C ASN A 31 6.17 -7.82 15.99
N ILE A 32 6.62 -8.25 14.82
CA ILE A 32 6.08 -7.80 13.52
C ILE A 32 4.59 -8.10 13.35
N HIS A 33 4.08 -9.22 13.88
CA HIS A 33 2.67 -9.56 13.77
C HIS A 33 1.80 -8.65 14.64
N GLN A 34 2.27 -8.27 15.82
CA GLN A 34 1.55 -7.31 16.66
C GLN A 34 1.56 -5.91 16.05
N ARG A 35 2.70 -5.46 15.51
CA ARG A 35 2.79 -4.19 14.77
C ARG A 35 1.86 -4.17 13.55
N ARG A 36 1.79 -5.28 12.81
CA ARG A 36 0.83 -5.48 11.71
C ARG A 36 -0.61 -5.32 12.19
N SER A 37 -0.97 -5.99 13.29
CA SER A 37 -2.32 -5.90 13.87
C SER A 37 -2.68 -4.48 14.31
N ILE A 38 -1.74 -3.74 14.88
CA ILE A 38 -1.91 -2.32 15.22
C ILE A 38 -2.11 -1.48 13.96
N ALA A 39 -1.23 -1.60 12.96
CA ALA A 39 -1.36 -0.87 11.70
C ALA A 39 -2.71 -1.17 11.02
N ALA A 40 -3.16 -2.41 11.02
CA ALA A 40 -4.47 -2.81 10.52
C ALA A 40 -5.63 -2.21 11.33
N SER A 41 -5.51 -2.17 12.65
CA SER A 41 -6.52 -1.56 13.53
C SER A 41 -6.64 -0.06 13.26
N LEU A 42 -5.52 0.65 13.10
CA LEU A 42 -5.51 2.08 12.76
C LEU A 42 -6.12 2.35 11.38
N VAL A 43 -5.80 1.53 10.37
CA VAL A 43 -6.45 1.61 9.04
C VAL A 43 -7.95 1.34 9.13
N GLN A 44 -8.37 0.36 9.94
CA GLN A 44 -9.78 0.08 10.17
C GLN A 44 -10.47 1.24 10.89
N GLY A 45 -9.79 1.95 11.79
CA GLY A 45 -10.26 3.20 12.38
C GLY A 45 -10.66 4.24 11.32
N VAL A 46 -9.90 4.36 10.22
CA VAL A 46 -10.26 5.24 9.08
C VAL A 46 -11.53 4.77 8.36
N TYR A 47 -11.70 3.46 8.18
CA TYR A 47 -12.94 2.91 7.64
C TYR A 47 -14.15 3.23 8.51
N ILE A 48 -14.00 3.13 9.83
CA ILE A 48 -15.10 3.39 10.77
C ILE A 48 -15.38 4.89 10.90
N LEU A 49 -14.36 5.76 10.86
CA LEU A 49 -14.57 7.21 10.76
C LEU A 49 -15.46 7.59 9.57
N GLU A 50 -15.18 7.03 8.39
CA GLU A 50 -15.98 7.28 7.20
C GLU A 50 -17.38 6.66 7.29
N ARG A 51 -17.55 5.49 7.90
CA ARG A 51 -18.88 4.90 8.15
C ARG A 51 -19.70 5.72 9.14
N ASP A 52 -19.07 6.17 10.21
CA ASP A 52 -19.71 7.02 11.21
C ASP A 52 -20.18 8.33 10.55
N ARG A 53 -19.37 8.91 9.65
CA ARG A 53 -19.80 10.05 8.80
C ARG A 53 -20.99 9.69 7.90
N GLN A 54 -20.91 8.61 7.13
CA GLN A 54 -21.97 8.18 6.20
C GLN A 54 -23.30 7.88 6.90
N GLN A 55 -23.24 7.41 8.15
CA GLN A 55 -24.41 7.04 8.95
C GLN A 55 -24.81 8.10 9.99
N ASN A 56 -24.15 9.27 9.99
CA ASN A 56 -24.35 10.34 10.98
C ASN A 56 -24.26 9.87 12.45
N ARG A 57 -23.32 8.96 12.73
CA ARG A 57 -23.02 8.51 14.09
C ARG A 57 -22.09 9.51 14.77
N HIS A 58 -22.52 10.01 15.92
CA HIS A 58 -21.77 11.00 16.69
C HIS A 58 -21.76 10.65 18.18
N GLY A 59 -20.78 11.18 18.92
CA GLY A 59 -20.67 10.99 20.36
C GLY A 59 -20.67 9.52 20.75
N SER A 60 -21.62 9.11 21.60
CA SER A 60 -21.75 7.72 22.07
C SER A 60 -22.16 6.71 21.00
N GLN A 61 -22.61 7.17 19.82
CA GLN A 61 -22.95 6.29 18.70
C GLN A 61 -21.76 6.04 17.77
N ALA A 62 -20.69 6.84 17.86
CA ALA A 62 -19.50 6.67 17.04
C ALA A 62 -18.73 5.43 17.48
N LEU A 63 -18.30 4.63 16.51
CA LEU A 63 -17.62 3.35 16.74
C LEU A 63 -16.13 3.42 16.47
N ALA A 64 -15.64 4.55 15.95
CA ALA A 64 -14.25 4.67 15.50
C ALA A 64 -13.23 4.69 16.65
N LEU A 65 -13.55 5.35 17.78
CA LEU A 65 -12.61 5.63 18.88
C LEU A 65 -11.78 4.41 19.35
N PRO A 66 -12.38 3.24 19.65
CA PRO A 66 -11.62 2.11 20.18
C PRO A 66 -10.53 1.58 19.25
N TRP A 67 -10.64 1.80 17.93
CA TRP A 67 -9.70 1.26 16.93
C TRP A 67 -8.27 1.79 17.06
N TRP A 68 -8.10 2.97 17.65
CA TRP A 68 -6.79 3.56 17.95
C TRP A 68 -6.57 3.78 19.46
N ASP A 69 -7.63 4.07 20.22
CA ASP A 69 -7.54 4.39 21.64
C ASP A 69 -7.00 3.21 22.46
N TYR A 70 -7.40 1.99 22.09
CA TYR A 70 -6.95 0.75 22.71
C TYR A 70 -5.42 0.56 22.65
N PHE A 71 -4.78 1.07 21.59
CA PHE A 71 -3.32 1.04 21.41
C PHE A 71 -2.63 2.32 21.88
N HIS A 72 -3.30 3.13 22.69
CA HIS A 72 -2.81 4.39 23.24
C HIS A 72 -2.47 5.45 22.20
N PHE A 73 -3.17 5.45 21.07
CA PHE A 73 -3.15 6.55 20.12
C PHE A 73 -4.32 7.51 20.36
N GLN A 74 -4.20 8.72 19.84
CA GLN A 74 -5.27 9.70 19.71
C GLN A 74 -5.37 10.14 18.25
N LEU A 75 -6.57 10.55 17.83
CA LEU A 75 -6.79 11.12 16.50
C LEU A 75 -6.25 12.55 16.49
N ASN A 76 -5.22 12.79 15.68
CA ASN A 76 -4.59 14.11 15.52
C ASN A 76 -5.27 14.89 14.39
N HIS A 77 -5.44 14.28 13.21
CA HIS A 77 -6.13 14.88 12.07
C HIS A 77 -6.88 13.84 11.22
N MET A 78 -7.98 14.25 10.59
CA MET A 78 -8.65 13.49 9.53
C MET A 78 -8.23 14.04 8.17
N LEU A 79 -7.97 13.16 7.21
CA LEU A 79 -7.71 13.53 5.83
C LEU A 79 -9.03 13.38 5.06
N ILE A 80 -9.62 14.52 4.72
CA ILE A 80 -10.90 14.64 4.04
C ILE A 80 -10.63 15.03 2.60
N ASP A 81 -11.25 14.33 1.65
CA ASP A 81 -11.18 14.69 0.24
C ASP A 81 -12.05 15.92 -0.04
N ASP A 82 -11.49 16.93 -0.69
CA ASP A 82 -12.21 18.16 -1.01
C ASP A 82 -13.31 17.93 -2.06
N ASP A 83 -13.18 16.87 -2.87
CA ASP A 83 -14.10 16.57 -3.98
C ASP A 83 -15.41 15.92 -3.50
N ASP A 84 -15.34 14.94 -2.59
CA ASP A 84 -16.50 14.17 -2.13
C ASP A 84 -16.75 14.22 -0.61
N LEU A 85 -15.93 14.99 0.11
CA LEU A 85 -15.95 15.15 1.57
C LEU A 85 -15.79 13.82 2.32
N SER A 86 -15.28 12.78 1.66
CA SER A 86 -15.03 11.49 2.29
C SER A 86 -13.72 11.50 3.08
N ILE A 87 -13.74 10.87 4.24
CA ILE A 87 -12.53 10.67 5.03
C ILE A 87 -11.77 9.53 4.39
N PHE A 88 -10.60 9.77 3.81
CA PHE A 88 -9.80 8.74 3.13
C PHE A 88 -8.54 8.35 3.92
N GLY A 89 -8.16 9.14 4.91
CA GLY A 89 -7.05 8.87 5.81
C GLY A 89 -7.20 9.52 7.17
N ALA A 90 -6.30 9.17 8.08
CA ALA A 90 -6.19 9.80 9.39
C ALA A 90 -4.73 9.82 9.86
N ILE A 91 -4.41 10.81 10.67
CA ILE A 91 -3.14 10.93 11.40
C ILE A 91 -3.43 10.60 12.85
N TYR A 92 -2.77 9.58 13.36
CA TYR A 92 -2.81 9.17 14.75
C TYR A 92 -1.51 9.59 15.43
N GLU A 93 -1.63 10.05 16.67
CA GLU A 93 -0.49 10.42 17.51
C GLU A 93 -0.46 9.53 18.75
N TYR A 94 0.71 9.03 19.12
CA TYR A 94 0.87 8.25 20.34
C TYR A 94 0.78 9.15 21.57
N LYS A 95 -0.03 8.77 22.55
CA LYS A 95 -0.36 9.62 23.71
C LYS A 95 0.81 9.87 24.66
N TYR A 96 1.81 9.00 24.64
CA TYR A 96 2.95 9.04 25.55
C TYR A 96 4.23 9.40 24.79
N PRO A 97 5.30 9.84 25.49
CA PRO A 97 6.62 9.94 24.89
C PRO A 97 7.02 8.59 24.28
N SER A 98 7.15 8.55 22.96
CA SER A 98 7.41 7.30 22.25
C SER A 98 8.86 6.85 22.44
N ALA A 99 9.05 5.60 22.84
CA ALA A 99 10.36 4.94 22.71
C ALA A 99 10.74 4.82 21.22
N PRO A 100 12.02 4.62 20.86
CA PRO A 100 12.44 4.61 19.46
C PRO A 100 11.72 3.58 18.56
N ASN A 101 11.24 2.48 19.13
CA ASN A 101 10.51 1.42 18.43
C ASN A 101 8.98 1.62 18.37
N ILE A 102 8.47 2.69 18.98
CA ILE A 102 7.06 3.07 18.98
C ILE A 102 6.91 4.28 18.05
N PRO A 103 5.98 4.26 17.08
CA PRO A 103 5.74 5.43 16.23
C PRO A 103 5.09 6.54 17.04
N GLN A 104 5.66 7.75 16.97
CA GLN A 104 4.98 8.93 17.51
C GLN A 104 3.77 9.29 16.65
N TYR A 105 3.88 9.10 15.33
CA TYR A 105 2.80 9.34 14.39
C TYR A 105 2.56 8.14 13.46
N VAL A 106 1.29 7.86 13.16
CA VAL A 106 0.90 6.90 12.13
C VAL A 106 -0.07 7.58 11.18
N ILE A 107 0.27 7.61 9.89
CA ILE A 107 -0.60 8.12 8.83
C ILE A 107 -1.22 6.92 8.12
N ALA A 108 -2.51 6.72 8.32
CA ALA A 108 -3.26 5.57 7.83
C ALA A 108 -4.19 5.94 6.68
N PHE A 109 -4.27 5.09 5.65
CA PHE A 109 -5.13 5.28 4.48
C PHE A 109 -6.07 4.09 4.30
N ARG A 110 -7.38 4.35 4.19
CA ARG A 110 -8.34 3.30 3.87
C ARG A 110 -8.35 3.01 2.36
N GLY A 111 -8.85 1.83 2.01
CA GLY A 111 -9.25 1.54 0.63
C GLY A 111 -10.69 2.01 0.32
N THR A 112 -11.19 1.56 -0.83
CA THR A 112 -12.55 1.89 -1.28
C THR A 112 -13.61 1.27 -0.35
N ILE A 113 -14.69 1.99 -0.08
CA ILE A 113 -15.87 1.49 0.64
C ILE A 113 -16.91 1.10 -0.41
N THR A 114 -16.90 -0.18 -0.80
CA THR A 114 -17.78 -0.72 -1.84
C THR A 114 -18.68 -1.81 -1.28
N LYS A 115 -19.83 -2.00 -1.93
CA LYS A 115 -20.74 -3.13 -1.66
C LYS A 115 -20.04 -4.43 -2.07
N SER A 116 -20.25 -5.50 -1.30
CA SER A 116 -19.48 -6.76 -1.39
C SER A 116 -19.44 -7.37 -2.79
N ASP A 117 -20.49 -7.17 -3.57
CA ASP A 117 -20.70 -7.66 -4.93
C ASP A 117 -19.98 -6.85 -6.02
N THR A 118 -19.71 -5.56 -5.80
CA THR A 118 -19.04 -4.70 -6.80
C THR A 118 -17.58 -4.39 -6.48
N ARG A 119 -17.08 -4.79 -5.30
CA ARG A 119 -15.76 -4.39 -4.78
C ARG A 119 -14.61 -4.58 -5.75
N LEU A 120 -14.54 -5.75 -6.39
CA LEU A 120 -13.41 -6.12 -7.24
C LEU A 120 -13.39 -5.30 -8.54
N GLN A 121 -14.57 -5.07 -9.13
CA GLN A 121 -14.69 -4.29 -10.35
C GLN A 121 -14.43 -2.80 -10.08
N ASP A 122 -15.03 -2.26 -9.02
CA ASP A 122 -14.84 -0.87 -8.60
C ASP A 122 -13.38 -0.61 -8.27
N LEU A 123 -12.74 -1.50 -7.49
CA LEU A 123 -11.33 -1.38 -7.18
C LEU A 123 -10.45 -1.48 -8.42
N LYS A 124 -10.78 -2.34 -9.38
CA LYS A 124 -10.01 -2.45 -10.64
C LYS A 124 -10.13 -1.17 -11.46
N LEU A 125 -11.31 -0.57 -11.52
CA LEU A 125 -11.55 0.71 -12.20
C LEU A 125 -10.83 1.86 -11.49
N ASP A 126 -10.98 1.94 -10.16
CA ASP A 126 -10.28 2.88 -9.30
C ASP A 126 -8.78 2.75 -9.53
N LEU A 127 -8.23 1.54 -9.46
CA LEU A 127 -6.81 1.27 -9.63
C LEU A 127 -6.32 1.58 -11.04
N GLN A 128 -7.12 1.40 -12.09
CA GLN A 128 -6.71 1.75 -13.45
C GLN A 128 -6.67 3.27 -13.62
N CYS A 129 -7.67 3.98 -13.10
CA CYS A 129 -7.69 5.44 -13.06
C CYS A 129 -6.50 5.99 -12.26
N VAL A 130 -6.32 5.43 -11.07
CA VAL A 130 -5.23 5.71 -10.13
C VAL A 130 -3.88 5.32 -10.73
N ARG A 131 -3.68 4.18 -11.36
CA ARG A 131 -2.36 3.84 -11.94
C ARG A 131 -1.94 4.85 -13.02
N ASN A 132 -2.90 5.44 -13.72
CA ASN A 132 -2.62 6.48 -14.70
C ASN A 132 -2.41 7.86 -14.04
N ASN A 133 -3.10 8.17 -12.93
CA ASN A 133 -3.19 9.52 -12.36
C ASN A 133 -3.00 9.62 -10.82
N LEU A 134 -2.52 8.59 -10.10
CA LEU A 134 -2.52 8.52 -8.62
C LEU A 134 -1.69 9.65 -8.03
N HIS A 135 -0.52 9.89 -8.64
CA HIS A 135 0.37 10.97 -8.24
C HIS A 135 -0.24 12.36 -8.49
N GLN A 136 -1.30 12.45 -9.29
CA GLN A 136 -2.02 13.67 -9.64
C GLN A 136 -3.37 13.80 -8.93
N SER A 137 -3.82 12.80 -8.17
CA SER A 137 -5.10 12.88 -7.48
C SER A 137 -5.05 13.88 -6.32
N SER A 138 -6.16 14.58 -6.11
CA SER A 138 -6.38 15.50 -4.97
C SER A 138 -6.03 14.83 -3.64
N ARG A 139 -6.57 13.62 -3.40
CA ARG A 139 -6.26 12.80 -2.21
C ARG A 139 -4.77 12.55 -2.02
N PHE A 140 -4.03 12.22 -3.07
CA PHE A 140 -2.60 11.93 -2.95
C PHE A 140 -1.79 13.19 -2.70
N GLN A 141 -2.12 14.30 -3.37
CA GLN A 141 -1.47 15.59 -3.13
C GLN A 141 -1.69 16.07 -1.69
N LEU A 142 -2.94 15.96 -1.20
CA LEU A 142 -3.27 16.28 0.19
C LEU A 142 -2.57 15.36 1.17
N ALA A 143 -2.53 14.05 0.91
CA ALA A 143 -1.77 13.10 1.72
C ALA A 143 -0.29 13.46 1.81
N MET A 144 0.36 13.76 0.67
CA MET A 144 1.76 14.17 0.64
C MET A 144 1.99 15.47 1.42
N HIS A 145 1.08 16.44 1.33
CA HIS A 145 1.15 17.66 2.12
C HIS A 145 1.18 17.37 3.63
N TYR A 146 0.23 16.55 4.12
CA TYR A 146 0.21 16.14 5.53
C TYR A 146 1.44 15.34 5.95
N ILE A 147 1.91 14.41 5.10
CA ILE A 147 3.11 13.61 5.38
C ILE A 147 4.33 14.52 5.54
N HIS A 148 4.54 15.47 4.62
CA HIS A 148 5.64 16.42 4.72
C HIS A 148 5.56 17.25 6.01
N ASN A 149 4.37 17.75 6.35
CA ASN A 149 4.16 18.56 7.54
C ASN A 149 4.47 17.78 8.83
N ILE A 150 3.96 16.55 8.96
CA ILE A 150 4.20 15.69 10.14
C ILE A 150 5.67 15.32 10.24
N VAL A 151 6.31 14.91 9.15
CA VAL A 151 7.74 14.56 9.18
C VAL A 151 8.59 15.78 9.58
N ALA A 152 8.28 16.97 9.06
CA ALA A 152 8.97 18.20 9.42
C ALA A 152 8.75 18.62 10.89
N SER A 153 7.53 18.45 11.41
CA SER A 153 7.19 18.85 12.79
C SER A 153 7.59 17.81 13.84
N SER A 154 7.81 16.55 13.44
CA SER A 154 8.12 15.42 14.34
C SER A 154 9.44 15.55 15.11
N LYS A 155 10.34 16.47 14.72
CA LYS A 155 11.69 16.65 15.31
C LYS A 155 12.50 15.34 15.39
N GLY A 156 12.32 14.45 14.41
CA GLY A 156 13.01 13.16 14.34
C GLY A 156 12.29 12.01 15.05
N ALA A 157 11.08 12.24 15.56
CA ALA A 157 10.23 11.17 16.07
C ALA A 157 9.78 10.22 14.94
N SER A 158 9.52 8.96 15.28
CA SER A 158 9.17 7.93 14.30
C SER A 158 7.78 8.19 13.69
N VAL A 159 7.70 8.09 12.36
CA VAL A 159 6.47 8.26 11.57
C VAL A 159 6.24 7.02 10.72
N TRP A 160 5.08 6.40 10.86
CA TRP A 160 4.67 5.27 10.04
C TRP A 160 3.67 5.66 8.97
N LEU A 161 3.70 4.94 7.86
CA LEU A 161 2.64 4.90 6.86
C LEU A 161 1.92 3.55 6.95
N ALA A 162 0.61 3.55 6.87
CA ALA A 162 -0.17 2.32 6.79
C ALA A 162 -1.30 2.46 5.76
N GLY A 163 -1.61 1.38 5.06
CA GLY A 163 -2.74 1.37 4.16
C GLY A 163 -3.36 0.00 4.00
N HIS A 164 -4.62 -0.03 3.54
CA HIS A 164 -5.29 -1.24 3.07
C HIS A 164 -5.80 -1.08 1.64
N SER A 165 -5.66 -2.11 0.80
CA SER A 165 -6.16 -2.13 -0.58
C SER A 165 -5.67 -0.89 -1.36
N LEU A 166 -6.57 -0.03 -1.88
CA LEU A 166 -6.19 1.22 -2.54
C LEU A 166 -5.36 2.16 -1.64
N GLY A 167 -5.65 2.20 -0.34
CA GLY A 167 -4.87 2.96 0.63
C GLY A 167 -3.43 2.45 0.77
N SER A 168 -3.19 1.15 0.57
CA SER A 168 -1.83 0.59 0.52
C SER A 168 -1.06 1.08 -0.71
N ALA A 169 -1.73 1.23 -1.85
CA ALA A 169 -1.09 1.81 -3.04
C ALA A 169 -0.69 3.28 -2.81
N MET A 170 -1.53 4.05 -2.11
CA MET A 170 -1.20 5.41 -1.68
C MET A 170 0.00 5.43 -0.71
N ALA A 171 -0.01 4.59 0.33
CA ALA A 171 1.07 4.48 1.30
C ALA A 171 2.39 4.08 0.64
N LEU A 172 2.36 3.12 -0.30
CA LEU A 172 3.53 2.69 -1.06
C LEU A 172 4.11 3.82 -1.92
N LEU A 173 3.26 4.55 -2.64
CA LEU A 173 3.72 5.66 -3.48
C LEU A 173 4.26 6.82 -2.63
N ALA A 174 3.60 7.13 -1.52
CA ALA A 174 4.03 8.18 -0.60
C ALA A 174 5.37 7.82 0.07
N GLY A 175 5.49 6.61 0.62
CA GLY A 175 6.74 6.12 1.22
C GLY A 175 7.89 6.11 0.21
N LYS A 176 7.62 5.72 -1.04
CA LYS A 176 8.60 5.80 -2.13
C LYS A 176 9.05 7.24 -2.40
N ASN A 177 8.12 8.21 -2.40
CA ASN A 177 8.46 9.62 -2.59
C ASN A 177 9.29 10.18 -1.43
N MET A 178 8.96 9.81 -0.19
CA MET A 178 9.74 10.19 1.00
C MET A 178 11.13 9.56 1.01
N ALA A 179 11.25 8.29 0.64
CA ALA A 179 12.54 7.61 0.55
C ALA A 179 13.47 8.25 -0.49
N LYS A 180 12.94 8.71 -1.63
CA LYS A 180 13.73 9.43 -2.66
C LYS A 180 14.38 10.71 -2.14
N ILE A 181 13.80 11.36 -1.13
CA ILE A 181 14.32 12.58 -0.52
C ILE A 181 15.00 12.32 0.84
N GLY A 182 15.29 11.04 1.16
CA GLY A 182 16.08 10.64 2.32
C GLY A 182 15.28 10.30 3.59
N TYR A 183 13.95 10.28 3.55
CA TYR A 183 13.11 9.91 4.68
C TYR A 183 12.59 8.47 4.54
N PHE A 184 13.19 7.55 5.29
CA PHE A 184 12.87 6.12 5.27
C PHE A 184 11.74 5.78 6.24
N LEU A 185 10.50 6.10 5.85
CA LEU A 185 9.34 5.86 6.69
C LEU A 185 8.98 4.37 6.72
N GLU A 186 8.82 3.80 7.91
CA GLU A 186 8.28 2.44 8.04
C GLU A 186 6.86 2.40 7.47
N THR A 187 6.61 1.45 6.57
CA THR A 187 5.41 1.46 5.74
C THR A 187 4.75 0.08 5.74
N TYR A 188 3.48 0.03 6.14
CA TYR A 188 2.66 -1.18 6.26
C TYR A 188 1.64 -1.24 5.12
N LEU A 189 1.78 -2.23 4.24
CA LEU A 189 0.94 -2.42 3.07
C LEU A 189 0.05 -3.65 3.29
N LEU A 190 -1.22 -3.44 3.57
CA LEU A 190 -2.19 -4.51 3.82
C LEU A 190 -2.98 -4.79 2.53
N ASN A 191 -2.87 -5.99 1.99
CA ASN A 191 -3.53 -6.43 0.75
C ASN A 191 -3.47 -5.38 -0.38
N PRO A 192 -2.30 -4.80 -0.71
CA PRO A 192 -2.22 -3.87 -1.83
C PRO A 192 -2.65 -4.57 -3.12
N PRO A 193 -3.28 -3.85 -4.05
CA PRO A 193 -3.64 -4.43 -5.32
C PRO A 193 -2.40 -4.70 -6.17
N PHE A 194 -2.37 -5.85 -6.84
CA PHE A 194 -1.28 -6.20 -7.74
C PHE A 194 -1.39 -5.40 -9.05
N LEU A 195 -0.46 -4.47 -9.28
CA LEU A 195 -0.52 -3.48 -10.39
C LEU A 195 -0.25 -4.04 -11.80
N SER A 196 -0.20 -5.37 -11.97
CA SER A 196 0.09 -6.04 -13.25
C SER A 196 -1.03 -7.00 -13.67
N ILE A 197 -0.95 -7.51 -14.91
CA ILE A 197 -2.01 -8.35 -15.50
C ILE A 197 -2.23 -9.58 -14.60
N PRO A 198 -3.46 -9.83 -14.10
CA PRO A 198 -3.74 -10.99 -13.24
C PRO A 198 -3.54 -12.29 -14.01
N ILE A 199 -2.83 -13.27 -13.44
CA ILE A 199 -2.58 -14.60 -14.01
C ILE A 199 -3.12 -15.72 -13.10
N GLU A 200 -3.19 -15.52 -11.78
CA GLU A 200 -3.67 -16.47 -10.78
C GLU A 200 -5.16 -16.78 -10.88
N GLY A 201 -6.00 -15.82 -11.26
CA GLY A 201 -7.45 -16.02 -11.42
C GLY A 201 -7.86 -16.71 -12.72
N GLY A 202 -6.99 -16.76 -13.73
CA GLY A 202 -7.33 -17.20 -15.10
C GLY A 202 -6.97 -18.64 -15.44
N PHE A 203 -6.01 -19.24 -14.73
CA PHE A 203 -5.47 -20.56 -15.07
C PHE A 203 -5.37 -21.42 -13.80
N LYS A 204 -5.87 -22.66 -13.83
CA LYS A 204 -5.82 -23.58 -12.69
C LYS A 204 -4.47 -24.30 -12.54
N ASP A 205 -3.69 -24.38 -13.62
CA ASP A 205 -2.45 -25.14 -13.65
C ASP A 205 -1.23 -24.25 -13.32
N GLU A 206 -0.58 -24.53 -12.18
CA GLU A 206 0.65 -23.87 -11.74
C GLU A 206 1.79 -23.94 -12.76
N ARG A 207 1.88 -25.02 -13.55
CA ARG A 207 2.92 -25.17 -14.59
C ARG A 207 2.70 -24.20 -15.75
N VAL A 208 1.45 -23.92 -16.09
CA VAL A 208 1.06 -22.96 -17.14
C VAL A 208 1.29 -21.53 -16.66
N LYS A 209 0.89 -21.20 -15.43
CA LYS A 209 1.18 -19.89 -14.81
C LYS A 209 2.69 -19.61 -14.79
N LEU A 210 3.45 -20.62 -14.38
CA LEU A 210 4.91 -20.56 -14.32
C LEU A 210 5.51 -20.38 -15.72
N GLY A 211 5.06 -21.14 -16.73
CA GLY A 211 5.50 -21.03 -18.12
C GLY A 211 5.26 -19.65 -18.74
N ILE A 212 4.08 -19.05 -18.51
CA ILE A 212 3.75 -17.69 -18.98
C ILE A 212 4.67 -16.64 -18.32
N ARG A 213 4.92 -16.75 -17.02
CA ARG A 213 5.81 -15.85 -16.28
C ARG A 213 7.27 -15.99 -16.73
N PHE A 214 7.73 -17.21 -17.01
CA PHE A 214 9.05 -17.47 -17.61
C PHE A 214 9.19 -16.83 -19.00
N ALA A 215 8.24 -17.09 -19.91
CA ALA A 215 8.28 -16.56 -21.27
C ALA A 215 8.24 -15.02 -21.28
N SER A 216 7.38 -14.40 -20.45
CA SER A 216 7.29 -12.94 -20.33
C SER A 216 8.59 -12.31 -19.81
N SER A 217 9.24 -12.96 -18.84
CA SER A 217 10.49 -12.46 -18.25
C SER A 217 11.68 -12.58 -19.21
N VAL A 218 11.77 -13.67 -19.97
CA VAL A 218 12.81 -13.88 -20.98
C VAL A 218 12.65 -12.90 -22.14
N VAL A 219 11.43 -12.67 -22.63
CA VAL A 219 11.18 -11.66 -23.68
C VAL A 219 11.56 -10.25 -23.21
N LYS A 220 11.19 -9.86 -21.98
CA LYS A 220 11.59 -8.55 -21.40
C LYS A 220 13.10 -8.42 -21.24
N ALA A 221 13.78 -9.47 -20.78
CA ALA A 221 15.24 -9.48 -20.67
C ALA A 221 15.92 -9.35 -22.05
N GLY A 222 15.43 -10.09 -23.05
CA GLY A 222 15.91 -10.02 -24.42
C GLY A 222 15.75 -8.62 -25.04
N LEU A 223 14.59 -8.00 -24.89
CA LEU A 223 14.35 -6.61 -25.33
C LEU A 223 15.16 -5.58 -24.55
N SER A 224 15.42 -5.81 -23.26
CA SER A 224 16.25 -4.91 -22.45
C SER A 224 17.72 -4.94 -22.87
N LEU A 225 18.24 -6.09 -23.26
CA LEU A 225 19.64 -6.24 -23.66
C LEU A 225 19.91 -5.62 -25.04
N THR A 226 18.92 -5.64 -25.93
CA THR A 226 19.02 -4.99 -27.26
C THR A 226 18.86 -3.48 -27.20
N VAL A 227 18.04 -2.93 -26.29
CA VAL A 227 17.82 -1.48 -26.15
C VAL A 227 18.94 -0.79 -25.36
N ASN A 228 19.61 -1.49 -24.43
CA ASN A 228 20.69 -0.92 -23.61
C ASN A 228 22.04 -0.77 -24.35
N GLY A 229 22.16 -1.22 -25.60
CA GLY A 229 23.36 -1.02 -26.44
C GLY A 229 23.60 0.43 -26.90
N SER A 230 22.64 1.34 -26.67
CA SER A 230 22.57 2.61 -27.41
C SER A 230 22.32 3.86 -26.57
N GLN A 231 22.73 3.93 -25.28
CA GLN A 231 22.64 5.19 -24.52
C GLN A 231 23.83 5.40 -23.56
N HIS A 232 24.93 5.94 -24.08
CA HIS A 232 26.00 6.57 -23.30
C HIS A 232 25.72 8.07 -23.15
N HIS A 233 24.98 8.48 -22.12
CA HIS A 233 25.10 9.84 -21.56
C HIS A 233 24.89 9.78 -20.04
N LYS A 234 26.01 9.76 -19.32
CA LYS A 234 26.10 9.90 -17.86
C LYS A 234 25.95 11.39 -17.50
N ALA A 235 24.78 11.79 -17.02
CA ALA A 235 24.70 12.85 -16.02
C ALA A 235 24.73 12.17 -14.64
N GLN A 236 25.42 12.77 -13.67
CA GLN A 236 25.50 12.31 -12.28
C GLN A 236 24.15 12.44 -11.55
N SER A 237 23.10 11.77 -12.04
CA SER A 237 21.94 11.46 -11.19
C SER A 237 22.33 10.29 -10.29
N HIS A 238 22.19 10.45 -8.99
CA HIS A 238 22.25 9.31 -8.08
C HIS A 238 21.23 8.28 -8.55
N ASP A 239 21.66 7.04 -8.78
CA ASP A 239 20.79 5.96 -9.24
C ASP A 239 19.60 5.85 -8.26
N PRO A 240 18.36 6.14 -8.69
CA PRO A 240 17.19 6.06 -7.82
C PRO A 240 17.04 4.68 -7.18
N PHE A 241 17.58 3.65 -7.84
CA PHE A 241 17.60 2.29 -7.33
C PHE A 241 18.50 2.13 -6.10
N VAL A 242 19.65 2.82 -6.05
CA VAL A 242 20.54 2.81 -4.89
C VAL A 242 19.89 3.50 -3.70
N VAL A 243 19.26 4.67 -3.93
CA VAL A 243 18.56 5.41 -2.88
C VAL A 243 17.38 4.62 -2.32
N LEU A 244 16.58 4.00 -3.19
CA LEU A 244 15.42 3.21 -2.77
C LEU A 244 15.77 1.85 -2.15
N SER A 245 16.98 1.32 -2.38
CA SER A 245 17.37 0.01 -1.83
C SER A 245 17.48 -0.01 -0.30
N ALA A 246 17.64 1.16 0.32
CA ALA A 246 17.64 1.31 1.77
C ALA A 246 16.22 1.35 2.38
N TRP A 247 15.17 1.51 1.56
CA TRP A 247 13.79 1.54 2.01
C TRP A 247 13.08 0.22 1.72
N VAL A 248 12.55 -0.42 2.77
CA VAL A 248 11.84 -1.70 2.65
C VAL A 248 10.47 -1.59 3.33
N PRO A 249 9.37 -1.57 2.56
CA PRO A 249 8.03 -1.62 3.15
C PRO A 249 7.66 -3.04 3.58
N TYR A 250 6.83 -3.14 4.62
CA TYR A 250 6.23 -4.39 5.07
C TYR A 250 4.98 -4.70 4.25
N LEU A 251 5.01 -5.83 3.53
CA LEU A 251 3.93 -6.27 2.66
C LEU A 251 3.20 -7.46 3.29
N PHE A 252 1.90 -7.30 3.52
CA PHE A 252 1.03 -8.35 4.03
C PHE A 252 -0.05 -8.64 3.01
N VAL A 253 -0.19 -9.92 2.64
CA VAL A 253 -1.05 -10.39 1.56
C VAL A 253 -1.91 -11.50 2.13
N ASN A 254 -3.21 -11.44 1.87
CA ASN A 254 -4.14 -12.50 2.20
C ASN A 254 -4.24 -13.47 0.99
N PRO A 255 -3.87 -14.75 1.13
CA PRO A 255 -3.99 -15.73 0.06
C PRO A 255 -5.42 -15.91 -0.47
N ALA A 256 -6.42 -15.67 0.38
CA ALA A 256 -7.83 -15.76 0.00
C ALA A 256 -8.36 -14.49 -0.69
N ASP A 257 -7.56 -13.43 -0.80
CA ASP A 257 -7.96 -12.20 -1.47
C ASP A 257 -7.43 -12.16 -2.92
N PRO A 258 -8.29 -12.33 -3.93
CA PRO A 258 -7.89 -12.41 -5.34
C PRO A 258 -7.30 -11.11 -5.88
N ILE A 259 -7.38 -10.00 -5.14
CA ILE A 259 -6.80 -8.70 -5.52
C ILE A 259 -5.29 -8.68 -5.27
N CYS A 260 -4.85 -9.34 -4.19
CA CYS A 260 -3.47 -9.29 -3.73
C CYS A 260 -2.75 -10.64 -3.79
N SER A 261 -3.47 -11.77 -3.92
CA SER A 261 -2.87 -13.12 -3.94
C SER A 261 -1.77 -13.26 -5.01
N GLU A 262 -1.87 -12.54 -6.13
CA GLU A 262 -0.84 -12.49 -7.18
C GLU A 262 0.57 -12.14 -6.69
N TYR A 263 0.68 -11.40 -5.58
CA TYR A 263 1.97 -11.14 -4.95
C TYR A 263 2.64 -12.43 -4.48
N ILE A 264 1.89 -13.42 -3.99
CA ILE A 264 2.40 -14.72 -3.53
C ILE A 264 3.09 -15.39 -4.71
N GLY A 265 2.36 -15.64 -5.80
CA GLY A 265 2.96 -16.26 -6.97
C GLY A 265 4.08 -15.43 -7.61
N TYR A 266 3.99 -14.09 -7.58
CA TYR A 266 5.05 -13.22 -8.08
C TYR A 266 6.36 -13.41 -7.31
N PHE A 267 6.32 -13.43 -5.97
CA PHE A 267 7.52 -13.61 -5.15
C PHE A 267 8.02 -15.05 -5.14
N GLU A 268 7.13 -16.06 -5.19
CA GLU A 268 7.52 -17.46 -5.37
C GLU A 268 8.26 -17.66 -6.70
N HIS A 269 7.75 -17.05 -7.78
CA HIS A 269 8.40 -17.10 -9.09
C HIS A 269 9.81 -16.52 -9.02
N ARG A 270 9.97 -15.37 -8.35
CA ARG A 270 11.27 -14.71 -8.17
C ARG A 270 12.25 -15.56 -7.37
N LYS A 271 11.80 -16.14 -6.26
CA LYS A 271 12.62 -17.05 -5.45
C LYS A 271 13.13 -18.22 -6.30
N LYS A 272 12.23 -18.84 -7.08
CA LYS A 272 12.57 -19.93 -7.98
C LYS A 272 13.54 -19.51 -9.10
N MET A 273 13.42 -18.29 -9.62
CA MET A 273 14.36 -17.73 -10.61
C MET A 273 15.75 -17.49 -10.02
N GLU A 274 15.84 -17.07 -8.76
CA GLU A 274 17.10 -16.98 -8.02
C GLU A 274 17.71 -18.37 -7.79
N GLU A 275 16.91 -19.37 -7.39
CA GLU A 275 17.34 -20.76 -7.19
C GLU A 275 17.90 -21.42 -8.46
N ILE A 276 17.31 -21.13 -9.63
CA ILE A 276 17.73 -21.70 -10.93
C ILE A 276 18.89 -20.89 -11.56
N GLY A 277 19.42 -19.86 -10.87
CA GLY A 277 20.56 -19.08 -11.33
C GLY A 277 20.26 -18.02 -12.39
N VAL A 278 18.98 -17.81 -12.72
CA VAL A 278 18.49 -16.83 -13.73
C VAL A 278 18.10 -15.50 -13.06
N GLY A 279 18.21 -15.37 -11.74
CA GLY A 279 17.82 -14.18 -10.98
C GLY A 279 18.49 -12.86 -11.42
N LYS A 280 19.69 -12.90 -12.02
CA LYS A 280 20.32 -11.70 -12.62
C LYS A 280 19.54 -11.20 -13.84
N LEU A 281 19.05 -12.09 -14.69
CA LEU A 281 18.24 -11.75 -15.87
C LEU A 281 16.85 -11.26 -15.46
N GLU A 282 16.25 -11.86 -14.43
CA GLU A 282 14.99 -11.39 -13.85
C GLU A 282 15.12 -9.98 -13.24
N LYS A 283 16.21 -9.69 -12.52
CA LYS A 283 16.51 -8.34 -12.00
C LYS A 283 16.61 -7.30 -13.12
N VAL A 284 17.14 -7.67 -14.28
CA VAL A 284 17.16 -6.80 -15.48
C VAL A 284 15.77 -6.65 -16.09
N ALA A 285 15.00 -7.74 -16.21
CA ALA A 285 13.64 -7.72 -16.75
C ALA A 285 12.66 -6.92 -15.87
N THR A 286 12.79 -6.99 -14.54
CA THR A 286 11.93 -6.26 -13.58
C THR A 286 12.29 -4.79 -13.46
N ARG A 287 13.52 -4.39 -13.78
CA ARG A 287 13.89 -2.96 -13.93
C ARG A 287 13.13 -2.28 -15.06
N ASN A 288 12.70 -3.04 -16.06
CA ASN A 288 12.09 -2.50 -17.28
C ASN A 288 10.61 -2.91 -17.41
N SER A 289 9.71 -1.96 -17.16
CA SER A 289 8.30 -2.14 -17.48
C SER A 289 8.11 -2.34 -18.99
N MET A 290 7.22 -3.25 -19.41
CA MET A 290 6.88 -3.45 -20.84
C MET A 290 6.45 -2.15 -21.52
N ARG A 291 5.81 -1.26 -20.77
CA ARG A 291 5.39 0.07 -21.24
C ARG A 291 6.61 0.94 -21.61
N ASN A 292 7.67 0.90 -20.80
CA ASN A 292 8.91 1.64 -21.06
C ASN A 292 9.68 1.07 -22.26
N LEU A 293 9.69 -0.26 -22.42
CA LEU A 293 10.34 -0.93 -23.56
C LEU A 293 9.59 -0.69 -24.88
N LEU A 294 8.26 -0.75 -24.87
CA LEU A 294 7.43 -0.44 -26.05
C LEU A 294 7.52 1.04 -26.44
N SER A 295 7.55 1.97 -25.47
CA SER A 295 7.74 3.40 -25.75
C SER A 295 9.14 3.74 -26.30
N SER A 296 10.16 2.93 -25.98
CA SER A 296 11.51 3.11 -26.52
C SER A 296 11.67 2.50 -27.91
N ALA A 297 10.92 1.45 -28.24
CA ALA A 297 10.87 0.87 -29.58
C ALA A 297 9.98 1.68 -30.56
N LEU A 298 8.96 2.38 -30.03
CA LEU A 298 8.02 3.23 -30.76
C LEU A 298 8.25 4.70 -30.38
N ARG A 299 9.36 5.29 -30.80
CA ARG A 299 9.67 6.69 -30.57
C ARG A 299 8.76 7.58 -31.43
N MET A 300 7.62 8.01 -30.88
CA MET A 300 7.02 9.32 -31.14
C MET A 300 6.67 9.99 -29.79
N ASP A 301 7.45 11.03 -29.51
CA ASP A 301 7.40 12.14 -28.54
C ASP A 301 6.84 12.06 -27.10
N SER A 302 7.80 12.36 -26.19
CA SER A 302 7.78 13.11 -24.92
C SER A 302 6.73 12.83 -23.82
N GLY A 303 7.20 12.20 -22.73
CA GLY A 303 6.62 12.25 -21.38
C GLY A 303 7.49 11.52 -20.34
N PRO A 304 7.48 11.89 -19.04
CA PRO A 304 8.48 11.47 -18.05
C PRO A 304 8.28 10.02 -17.55
N LYS A 305 9.39 9.37 -17.18
CA LYS A 305 9.54 7.91 -16.98
C LYS A 305 9.42 7.48 -15.50
N ASP A 306 8.63 6.42 -15.23
CA ASP A 306 8.44 5.80 -13.90
C ASP A 306 9.23 4.49 -13.69
N TYR A 307 9.71 4.25 -12.46
CA TYR A 307 10.59 3.14 -12.01
C TYR A 307 9.93 2.15 -11.01
N PRO A 308 10.15 0.81 -11.08
CA PRO A 308 9.58 -0.22 -10.16
C PRO A 308 10.51 -0.72 -9.01
N ILE A 309 9.92 -1.44 -8.01
CA ILE A 309 10.39 -1.73 -6.61
C ILE A 309 10.89 -3.20 -6.42
N GLN A 310 11.74 -3.49 -5.42
CA GLN A 310 12.27 -4.82 -5.00
C GLN A 310 11.65 -5.39 -3.69
N PRO A 311 11.80 -6.71 -3.39
CA PRO A 311 11.08 -7.44 -2.32
C PRO A 311 11.58 -7.17 -0.88
N PRO A 312 10.74 -7.36 0.14
CA PRO A 312 11.17 -7.36 1.55
C PRO A 312 11.86 -8.66 1.99
N LYS A 313 12.66 -8.55 3.06
CA LYS A 313 13.27 -9.70 3.76
C LYS A 313 12.20 -10.38 4.60
N SER A 314 12.12 -11.71 4.46
CA SER A 314 11.15 -12.66 5.06
C SER A 314 9.68 -12.44 4.69
N VAL A 315 9.13 -13.43 3.96
CA VAL A 315 7.70 -13.68 3.84
C VAL A 315 7.45 -14.97 4.63
N GLU A 316 6.87 -14.84 5.81
CA GLU A 316 6.26 -15.97 6.50
C GLU A 316 4.82 -16.10 6.01
N ALA A 317 4.49 -17.28 5.50
CA ALA A 317 3.15 -17.64 5.09
C ALA A 317 2.40 -18.25 6.30
N GLU A 318 1.20 -17.74 6.57
CA GLU A 318 0.10 -18.50 7.18
C GLU A 318 -1.01 -18.63 6.13
#